data_AF-E9HYT8-F1
#
_entry.id   AF-E9HYT8-F1
#
_cell.length_a   1.000
_cell.length_b   1.000
_cell.length_c   1.000
_cell.angle_alpha   90.00
_cell.angle_beta   90.00
_cell.angle_gamma   90.00
#
_symmetry.space_group_name_H-M   'P 1'
#
loop_
_entity.id
_entity.type
_entity.pdbx_description
1 polymer ?
#
loop_
_entity_poly.entity_id
_entity_poly.type
_entity_poly.pdbx_seq_one_letter_code
_entity_poly.pdbx_strand_id
1 'polypeptide(L)' 'MESYWPWNKKPKHESDFGFLASASFESTVRLWDVERGLCIHTLTKYSEVRTSV' A
#
# COMPACT_ATOMS: atom_id res chain seq x y z
N MET A 1 -20.75 -24.60 31.07
CA MET A 1 -20.17 -24.16 29.78
C MET A 1 -20.49 -22.69 29.66
N GLU A 2 -19.59 -21.81 30.08
CA GLU A 2 -19.79 -20.36 29.96
C GLU A 2 -18.53 -19.75 29.33
N SER A 3 -18.74 -19.12 28.18
CA SER A 3 -17.73 -18.57 27.29
C SER A 3 -17.24 -17.24 27.84
N TYR A 4 -16.16 -17.25 28.61
CA TYR A 4 -15.56 -16.03 29.16
C TYR A 4 -14.49 -15.50 28.20
N TRP A 5 -14.91 -14.65 27.25
CA TRP A 5 -13.97 -13.90 26.43
C TRP A 5 -13.36 -12.76 27.26
N PRO A 6 -12.03 -12.70 27.47
CA PRO A 6 -11.42 -11.65 28.28
C PRO A 6 -11.50 -10.32 27.55
N TRP A 7 -12.31 -9.39 28.09
CA TRP A 7 -12.47 -8.00 27.63
C TRP A 7 -11.16 -7.21 27.49
N ASN A 8 -10.07 -7.69 28.09
CA ASN A 8 -8.75 -7.06 28.06
C ASN A 8 -7.92 -7.36 26.79
N LYS A 9 -8.41 -8.18 25.85
CA LYS A 9 -7.70 -8.38 24.58
C LYS A 9 -8.19 -7.38 23.53
N LYS A 10 -7.49 -6.24 23.44
CA LYS A 10 -7.55 -5.38 22.25
C LYS A 10 -7.10 -6.21 21.05
N PRO A 11 -7.79 -6.15 19.90
CA PRO A 11 -7.27 -6.76 18.69
C PRO A 11 -5.89 -6.17 18.44
N LYS A 12 -4.88 -7.03 18.32
CA LYS A 12 -3.55 -6.62 17.87
C LYS A 12 -3.78 -6.13 16.44
N HIS A 13 -3.86 -4.82 16.24
CA HIS A 13 -3.87 -4.24 14.91
C HIS A 13 -2.46 -4.43 14.37
N GLU A 14 -2.20 -5.61 13.83
CA GLU A 14 -1.12 -5.82 12.89
C GLU A 14 -1.46 -4.97 11.67
N SER A 15 -1.04 -3.71 11.68
CA SER A 15 -0.99 -2.91 10.47
C SER A 15 0.10 -3.55 9.61
N ASP A 16 -0.29 -4.58 8.89
CA ASP A 16 0.53 -5.30 7.92
C ASP A 16 0.96 -4.29 6.84
N PHE A 17 2.25 -3.94 6.90
CA PHE A 17 3.05 -3.20 5.91
C PHE A 17 2.48 -1.86 5.42
N GLY A 18 3.19 -0.78 5.78
CA GLY A 18 2.86 0.59 5.41
C GLY A 18 3.13 0.86 3.93
N PHE A 19 2.29 0.37 3.03
CA PHE A 19 2.33 0.80 1.63
C PHE A 19 1.53 2.09 1.48
N LEU A 20 2.16 3.13 0.95
CA LEU A 20 1.45 4.36 0.54
C LEU A 20 1.22 4.31 -0.96
N ALA A 21 -0.04 4.46 -1.36
CA ALA A 21 -0.39 4.70 -2.75
C ALA A 21 -0.75 6.17 -2.93
N SER A 22 -0.20 6.80 -3.96
CA SER A 22 -0.53 8.16 -4.37
C SER A 22 -1.00 8.15 -5.82
N ALA A 23 -2.14 8.78 -6.10
CA ALA A 23 -2.67 8.92 -7.46
C ALA A 23 -2.75 10.41 -7.81
N SER A 24 -2.26 10.77 -9.00
CA SER A 24 -2.33 12.12 -9.56
C SER A 24 -3.40 12.21 -10.65
N PHE A 25 -3.98 13.40 -10.83
CA PHE A 25 -4.88 13.73 -11.94
C PHE A 25 -4.20 13.55 -13.30
N GLU A 26 -2.87 13.59 -13.34
CA GLU A 26 -2.04 13.30 -14.52
C GLU A 26 -1.99 11.80 -14.85
N SER A 27 -2.96 11.02 -14.37
CA SER A 27 -3.11 9.57 -14.59
C SER A 27 -1.85 8.78 -14.23
N THR A 28 -1.18 9.21 -13.17
CA THR A 28 0.02 8.56 -12.63
C THR A 28 -0.28 8.07 -11.23
N VAL A 29 -0.06 6.78 -10.99
CA VAL A 29 -0.20 6.16 -9.66
C VAL A 29 1.18 5.70 -9.21
N ARG A 30 1.57 6.07 -7.99
CA ARG A 30 2.84 5.67 -7.37
C ARG A 30 2.57 4.86 -6.11
N LEU A 31 3.23 3.71 -5.99
CA LEU A 31 3.22 2.87 -4.81
C LEU A 31 4.56 2.99 -4.10
N TRP A 32 4.52 3.25 -2.81
CA TRP A 32 5.66 3.51 -1.95
C TRP A 32 5.67 2.51 -0.81
N ASP A 33 6.85 1.93 -0.56
CA ASP A 33 7.16 1.19 0.64
C ASP A 33 7.59 2.20 1.70
N VAL A 34 6.75 2.45 2.72
CA VAL A 34 7.09 3.43 3.77
C VAL A 34 8.20 2.93 4.66
N GLU A 35 8.29 1.62 4.88
CA GLU A 35 9.30 1.03 5.74
C GLU A 35 10.71 1.17 5.16
N ARG A 36 10.81 1.10 3.83
CA ARG A 36 12.08 1.24 3.09
C ARG A 36 12.29 2.65 2.56
N GLY A 37 11.25 3.48 2.52
CA GLY A 37 11.27 4.81 1.89
C GLY A 37 11.47 4.75 0.38
N LEU A 38 11.06 3.65 -0.28
CA LEU A 38 11.32 3.39 -1.69
C LEU A 38 10.04 3.43 -2.52
N CYS A 39 10.11 4.04 -3.70
CA CYS A 39 9.05 3.92 -4.71
C CYS A 39 9.13 2.51 -5.32
N ILE A 40 8.14 1.67 -5.04
CA ILE A 40 8.06 0.31 -5.57
C ILE A 40 7.59 0.34 -7.02
N HIS A 41 6.53 1.10 -7.28
CA HIS A 41 5.91 1.14 -8.60
C HIS A 41 5.44 2.53 -8.98
N THR A 42 5.61 2.88 -10.24
CA THR A 42 5.00 4.05 -10.87
C THR A 42 4.21 3.56 -12.07
N LEU A 43 2.90 3.48 -11.92
CA LEU A 43 1.94 3.11 -12.95
C LEU A 43 1.43 4.38 -13.62
N THR A 44 1.99 4.72 -14.76
CA THR A 44 1.49 5.77 -15.65
C THR A 44 0.48 5.17 -16.63
N LYS A 45 -0.74 5.72 -16.69
CA LYS A 45 -1.79 5.33 -17.66
C LYS A 45 -1.34 5.52 -19.11
N TYR A 46 -0.35 6.38 -19.36
CA TYR A 46 0.40 6.39 -20.62
C TYR A 46 1.41 5.24 -20.64
N SER A 47 0.89 4.02 -20.59
CA SER A 47 1.69 2.82 -20.77
C SER A 47 2.06 2.74 -22.25
N GLU A 48 3.28 3.18 -22.56
CA GLU A 48 4.06 2.71 -23.72
C GLU A 48 3.72 3.32 -25.10
N VAL A 49 4.33 4.47 -25.40
CA VAL A 49 5.06 4.64 -26.68
C VAL A 49 6.42 5.24 -26.37
N ARG A 50 7.28 4.45 -25.73
CA ARG A 50 8.71 4.72 -25.81
C ARG A 50 9.29 3.63 -26.69
N THR A 51 9.39 3.94 -27.97
CA THR A 51 10.10 3.18 -28.99
C THR A 51 11.48 2.82 -28.43
N SER A 52 11.67 1.57 -28.03
CA SER A 52 13.01 1.02 -27.88
C SER A 52 13.48 0.65 -29.28
N VAL A 53 14.45 1.40 -29.78
CA VAL A 53 15.21 1.10 -31.00
C VAL A 53 16.32 0.09 -30.71
#